data_AF-A0A3P8T168-F1
#
_entry.id   AF-A0A3P8T168-F1
#
_cell.length_a   1.000
_cell.length_b   1.000
_cell.length_c   1.000
_cell.angle_alpha   90.00
_cell.angle_beta   90.00
_cell.angle_gamma   90.00
#
_symmetry.space_group_name_H-M   'P 1'
#
loop_
_entity.id
_entity.type
_entity.pdbx_description
1 polymer ?
#
loop_
_entity_poly.entity_id
_entity_poly.type
_entity_poly.pdbx_seq_one_letter_code
_entity_poly.pdbx_strand_id
1 'polypeptide(L)' 'MDPKLLNDSVLKNRRDTCNFDKEFTKMATDLTPTDKLVIMNLDQDEFLGFSFTNPEYVAPGN' A
#
# COMPACT_ATOMS: atom_id res chain seq x y z
N MET A 1 -16.13 12.45 -16.98
CA MET A 1 -15.40 11.17 -17.12
C MET A 1 -15.21 10.91 -18.60
N ASP A 2 -13.97 10.70 -19.06
CA ASP A 2 -13.67 10.47 -20.49
C ASP A 2 -14.26 9.11 -20.94
N PRO A 3 -15.11 9.05 -21.97
CA PRO A 3 -15.73 7.82 -22.48
C PRO A 3 -14.75 6.76 -22.99
N LYS A 4 -13.46 7.06 -23.16
CA LYS A 4 -12.45 6.08 -23.63
C LYS A 4 -11.99 5.07 -22.57
N LEU A 5 -12.38 5.20 -21.31
CA LEU A 5 -11.98 4.28 -20.24
C LEU A 5 -12.83 3.00 -20.15
N LEU A 6 -13.84 2.83 -21.01
CA LEU A 6 -14.84 1.76 -20.88
C LEU A 6 -14.45 0.45 -21.61
N ASN A 7 -13.46 0.46 -22.51
CA ASN A 7 -13.33 -0.62 -23.52
C ASN A 7 -11.98 -1.36 -23.64
N ASP A 8 -11.04 -1.17 -22.71
CA ASP A 8 -9.92 -2.10 -22.58
C ASP A 8 -10.07 -2.82 -21.24
N SER A 9 -9.75 -4.11 -21.17
CA SER A 9 -9.56 -4.81 -19.90
C SER A 9 -8.58 -4.00 -19.05
N VAL A 10 -9.12 -3.18 -18.14
CA VAL A 10 -8.44 -2.06 -17.46
C VAL A 10 -7.18 -2.51 -16.69
N LEU A 11 -7.03 -3.81 -16.45
CA LEU A 11 -5.92 -4.45 -15.77
C LEU A 11 -5.46 -5.68 -16.56
N LYS A 12 -4.21 -5.67 -17.03
CA LYS A 12 -3.65 -6.76 -17.84
C LYS A 12 -3.31 -7.99 -17.01
N ASN A 13 -2.92 -7.80 -15.75
CA ASN A 13 -2.62 -8.86 -14.79
C ASN A 13 -2.58 -8.29 -13.36
N ARG A 14 -2.41 -9.16 -12.35
CA ARG A 14 -2.37 -8.80 -10.91
C ARG A 14 -1.24 -7.85 -10.50
N ARG A 15 -0.21 -7.68 -11.34
CA ARG A 15 0.95 -6.80 -11.12
C ARG A 15 0.96 -5.60 -12.06
N ASP A 16 -0.13 -5.33 -12.80
CA ASP A 16 -0.17 -4.21 -13.72
C ASP A 16 -0.15 -2.87 -12.95
N THR A 17 0.85 -2.04 -13.26
CA THR A 17 1.04 -0.74 -12.62
C THR A 17 0.81 0.42 -13.58
N CYS A 18 0.16 0.21 -14.73
CA CYS A 18 0.03 1.23 -15.78
C CYS A 18 -0.69 2.52 -15.36
N ASN A 19 -1.52 2.46 -14.31
CA ASN A 19 -2.23 3.60 -13.75
C ASN A 19 -1.46 4.31 -12.61
N PHE A 20 -0.23 3.89 -12.32
CA PHE A 20 0.64 4.49 -11.30
C PHE A 20 1.82 5.21 -11.97
N ASP A 21 2.35 6.23 -11.30
CA ASP A 21 3.56 6.91 -11.78
C ASP A 21 4.75 5.93 -11.81
N LYS A 22 5.49 5.96 -12.92
CA LYS A 22 6.65 5.10 -13.12
C LYS A 22 7.77 5.40 -12.14
N GLU A 23 7.86 6.63 -11.63
CA GLU A 23 8.86 6.98 -10.62
C GLU A 23 8.73 6.07 -9.39
N PHE A 24 7.53 5.92 -8.83
CA PHE A 24 7.29 5.04 -7.69
C PHE A 24 7.49 3.56 -8.02
N THR A 25 7.01 3.10 -9.19
CA THR A 25 7.09 1.66 -9.54
C THR A 25 8.50 1.16 -9.86
N LYS A 26 9.45 2.08 -10.10
CA LYS A 26 10.87 1.78 -10.33
C LYS A 26 11.72 1.87 -9.08
N MET A 27 11.23 2.52 -8.01
CA MET A 27 11.93 2.57 -6.74
C MET A 27 12.01 1.17 -6.12
N ALA A 28 13.05 0.96 -5.31
CA ALA A 28 13.18 -0.27 -4.52
C ALA A 28 12.02 -0.36 -3.51
N THR A 29 11.51 -1.57 -3.30
CA THR A 29 10.42 -1.85 -2.35
C THR A 29 10.98 -2.00 -0.93
N ASP A 30 11.60 -0.93 -0.42
CA ASP A 30 12.31 -0.93 0.86
C ASP A 30 11.70 0.09 1.82
N LEU A 31 11.79 -0.21 3.12
CA LEU A 31 11.48 0.76 4.16
C LEU A 31 12.70 1.64 4.43
N THR A 32 12.50 2.94 4.52
CA THR A 32 13.54 3.86 4.98
C THR A 32 14.02 3.44 6.37
N PRO A 33 15.33 3.27 6.59
CA PRO A 33 15.86 2.96 7.92
C PRO A 33 15.43 4.00 8.95
N THR A 34 14.97 3.55 10.12
CA THR A 34 14.53 4.43 11.20
C THR A 34 15.71 4.88 12.06
N ASP A 35 15.70 6.15 12.49
CA ASP A 35 16.63 6.65 13.51
C ASP A 35 16.16 6.24 14.91
N LYS A 36 17.03 5.55 15.66
CA LYS A 36 16.71 5.04 16.99
C LYS A 36 16.34 6.14 17.98
N LEU A 37 17.00 7.30 17.91
CA LEU A 37 16.71 8.42 18.80
C LEU A 37 15.35 9.04 18.48
N VAL A 38 14.97 9.08 17.21
CA VAL A 38 13.62 9.52 16.83
C VAL A 38 12.59 8.57 17.44
N ILE A 39 12.75 7.26 17.24
CA ILE A 39 11.81 6.26 17.77
C ILE A 39 11.70 6.30 19.30
N MET A 40 12.83 6.44 20.01
CA MET A 40 12.86 6.48 21.47
C MET A 40 12.19 7.73 22.08
N ASN A 41 12.06 8.81 21.31
CA ASN A 41 11.45 10.06 21.77
C ASN A 41 9.97 10.17 21.37
N LEU A 42 9.40 9.18 20.69
CA LEU A 42 7.97 9.15 20.37
C LEU A 42 7.17 8.68 21.60
N ASP A 43 6.09 9.40 21.91
CA ASP A 43 5.09 8.91 22.85
C ASP A 43 4.37 7.69 22.24
N GLN A 44 4.57 6.51 22.83
CA GLN A 44 3.97 5.28 22.33
C GLN A 44 2.48 5.17 22.68
N ASP A 45 2.02 5.89 23.70
CA ASP A 45 0.63 5.82 24.15
C ASP A 45 -0.32 6.46 23.13
N GLU A 46 0.17 7.36 22.27
CA GLU A 46 -0.59 7.93 21.14
C GLU A 46 -1.05 6.87 20.13
N PHE A 47 -0.41 5.70 20.11
CA PHE A 47 -0.74 4.60 19.19
C PHE A 47 -1.57 3.49 19.86
N LEU A 48 -2.04 3.69 21.10
CA LEU A 48 -2.93 2.74 21.75
C LEU A 48 -4.24 2.59 20.96
N GLY A 49 -4.66 1.34 20.75
CA GLY A 49 -5.84 1.03 19.94
C GLY A 49 -5.63 1.10 18.42
N PHE A 50 -4.40 1.34 17.94
CA PHE A 50 -4.10 1.36 16.50
C PHE A 50 -4.25 0.00 15.82
N SER A 51 -4.00 -1.09 16.55
CA SER A 51 -4.08 -2.45 15.99
C SER A 51 -5.51 -2.81 15.59
N PHE A 52 -5.72 -3.08 14.30
CA PHE A 52 -6.99 -3.53 13.73
C PHE A 52 -6.74 -4.70 12.76
N THR A 53 -7.65 -5.68 12.76
CA THR A 53 -7.72 -6.72 11.73
C THR A 53 -9.17 -6.83 11.30
N ASN A 54 -9.42 -6.87 10.00
CA ASN A 54 -10.78 -6.98 9.46
C ASN A 54 -11.38 -8.37 9.80
N PRO A 55 -12.41 -8.48 10.65
CA PRO A 55 -13.00 -9.76 11.03
C PRO A 55 -13.77 -10.44 9.88
N GLU A 56 -14.19 -9.67 8.87
CA GLU A 56 -14.96 -10.18 7.71
C GLU A 56 -14.05 -10.66 6.57
N TYR A 57 -12.73 -10.57 6.72
CA TYR A 57 -11.81 -10.97 5.66
C TYR A 57 -11.67 -12.50 5.58
N VAL A 58 -12.22 -13.09 4.53
CA VAL A 58 -12.00 -14.49 4.17
C VAL A 58 -10.89 -14.56 3.12
N ALA A 59 -9.72 -15.09 3.51
CA ALA A 59 -8.60 -15.25 2.59
C ALA A 59 -8.99 -16.17 1.41
N PRO A 60 -8.66 -15.81 0.17
CA PRO A 60 -8.86 -16.72 -0.96
C PRO A 60 -8.01 -17.98 -0.74
N GLY A 61 -8.62 -19.15 -0.96
CA GLY A 61 -7.93 -20.45 -0.86
C GLY A 61 -6.74 -20.52 -1.81
N ASN A 62 -5.68 -21.20 -1.38
CA ASN A 62 -4.45 -21.43 -2.15
C ASN A 62 -4.66 -22.38 -3.33
#